data_AF-D2V3B3-F1
#
_entry.id   AF-D2V3B3-F1
#
_cell.length_a   1.000
_cell.length_b   1.000
_cell.length_c   1.000
_cell.angle_alpha   90.00
_cell.angle_beta   90.00
_cell.angle_gamma   90.00
#
_symmetry.space_group_name_H-M   'P 1'
#
loop_
_entity.id
_entity.type
_entity.pdbx_description
1 polymer ?
#
loop_
_entity_poly.entity_id
_entity_poly.type
_entity_poly.pdbx_seq_one_letter_code
_entity_poly.pdbx_strand_id
1 'polypeptide(L)'
;MASQQDLVMQQHQQLHNQHEQHPAAPAGFFLFVVVMVIVLQLVVQLWKKYHRHSYVMTSFFLMWLFPAIYCIFIGGLTHFSRMMIVWLVYSLFTVYLGYISLRRALAPNTPKKVYVWFFSVYKISHFSVLFGTVMLVLQILFGFHTLIIKYLLMDSDFGRFIFPSAEIWIFYGLYFGVLVRDCGEICSTAISASLEADRNKFYVSPSQLHHVCGICNQELKNDTNLDFEGGGSAADFESSSDQPFTRRITGDAAQESKRKTIQETKVLSCQHKFHEFCLYGWLILGKKDSCPICKEVVNTKQEDLLQVSLSEIIIGN
;
A
#
# COMPACT_ATOMS: atom_id res chain seq x y z
N MET A 1 60.71 40.24 -12.70
CA MET A 1 59.28 40.03 -13.01
C MET A 1 59.22 38.86 -13.96
N ALA A 2 58.70 37.71 -13.52
CA ALA A 2 58.49 36.57 -14.43
C ALA A 2 57.58 37.04 -15.57
N SER A 3 57.87 36.62 -16.80
CA SER A 3 57.03 37.00 -17.94
C SER A 3 55.65 36.37 -17.77
N GLN A 4 54.60 37.01 -18.28
CA GLN A 4 53.23 36.51 -18.18
C GLN A 4 53.07 35.11 -18.79
N GLN A 5 53.95 34.74 -19.73
CA GLN A 5 54.01 33.41 -20.35
C GLN A 5 54.54 32.34 -19.39
N ASP A 6 55.53 32.67 -18.56
CA ASP A 6 56.09 31.73 -17.57
C ASP A 6 55.05 31.37 -16.50
N LEU A 7 54.20 32.33 -16.12
CA LEU A 7 53.14 32.12 -15.13
C LEU A 7 52.05 31.18 -15.67
N VAL A 8 51.67 31.32 -16.94
CA VAL A 8 50.70 30.45 -17.60
C VAL A 8 51.26 29.03 -17.77
N MET A 9 52.54 28.90 -18.10
CA MET A 9 53.20 27.60 -18.24
C MET A 9 53.28 26.87 -16.89
N GLN A 10 53.65 27.59 -15.82
CA GLN A 10 53.65 27.03 -14.46
C GLN A 10 52.25 26.62 -14.01
N GLN A 11 51.22 27.43 -14.30
CA GLN A 11 49.83 27.09 -13.96
C GLN A 11 49.32 25.88 -14.74
N HIS A 12 49.66 25.75 -16.03
CA HIS A 12 49.34 24.59 -16.85
C HIS A 12 50.01 23.31 -16.34
N GLN A 13 51.26 23.42 -15.90
CA GLN A 13 52.01 22.30 -15.33
C GLN A 13 51.49 21.89 -13.94
N GLN A 14 51.03 22.85 -13.12
CA GLN A 14 50.35 22.56 -11.86
C GLN A 14 49.00 21.85 -12.07
N LEU A 15 48.21 22.26 -13.07
CA LEU A 15 46.97 21.57 -13.44
C LEU A 15 47.22 20.14 -13.93
N HIS A 16 48.25 19.91 -14.75
CA HIS A 16 48.65 18.57 -15.20
C HIS A 16 49.04 17.67 -14.01
N ASN A 17 49.87 18.17 -13.10
CA ASN A 17 50.27 17.43 -11.91
C ASN A 17 49.09 17.14 -10.97
N GLN A 18 48.11 18.06 -10.87
CA GLN A 18 46.88 17.81 -10.10
C GLN A 18 45.99 16.73 -10.74
N HIS A 19 45.91 16.68 -12.06
CA HIS A 19 45.18 15.62 -12.78
C HIS A 19 45.84 14.25 -12.65
N GLU A 20 47.18 14.17 -12.62
CA GLU A 20 47.91 12.91 -12.36
C GLU A 20 47.79 12.42 -10.91
N GLN A 21 47.60 13.33 -9.95
CA GLN A 21 47.47 12.99 -8.53
C GLN A 21 46.09 12.45 -8.13
N HIS A 22 45.05 12.63 -8.94
CA HIS A 22 43.81 11.89 -8.76
C HIS A 22 44.05 10.45 -9.21
N PRO A 23 44.04 9.45 -8.31
CA PRO A 23 44.18 8.06 -8.72
C PRO A 23 42.95 7.71 -9.55
N ALA A 24 43.06 7.84 -10.88
CA ALA A 24 42.12 7.26 -11.80
C ALA A 24 42.04 5.79 -11.41
N ALA A 25 40.85 5.34 -10.95
CA ALA A 25 40.69 3.95 -10.55
C ALA A 25 41.26 3.07 -11.68
N PRO A 26 42.19 2.13 -11.37
CA PRO A 26 42.89 1.39 -12.41
C PRO A 26 41.86 0.79 -13.38
N ALA A 27 42.11 0.85 -14.69
CA ALA A 27 41.18 0.30 -15.69
C ALA A 27 40.75 -1.14 -15.37
N GLY A 28 41.62 -1.91 -14.68
CA GLY A 28 41.32 -3.24 -14.15
C GLY A 28 40.22 -3.30 -13.07
N PHE A 29 40.07 -2.28 -12.22
CA PHE A 29 38.98 -2.21 -11.24
C PHE A 29 37.62 -2.07 -11.93
N PHE A 30 37.53 -1.22 -12.94
CA PHE A 30 36.31 -1.08 -13.73
C PHE A 30 35.94 -2.37 -14.46
N LEU A 31 36.92 -3.03 -15.10
CA LEU A 31 36.71 -4.31 -15.77
C LEU A 31 36.23 -5.39 -14.79
N PHE A 32 36.85 -5.46 -13.60
CA PHE A 32 36.45 -6.38 -12.54
C PHE A 32 34.99 -6.15 -12.10
N VAL A 33 34.60 -4.90 -11.84
CA VAL A 33 33.22 -4.57 -11.46
C VAL A 33 32.24 -4.97 -12.57
N VAL A 34 32.54 -4.69 -13.85
CA VAL A 34 31.68 -5.07 -14.98
C VAL A 34 31.50 -6.58 -15.06
N VAL A 35 32.60 -7.35 -14.99
CA VAL A 35 32.53 -8.82 -15.00
C VAL A 35 31.74 -9.33 -13.80
N MET A 36 31.97 -8.77 -12.62
CA MET A 36 31.26 -9.13 -11.40
C MET A 36 29.75 -8.87 -11.50
N VAL A 37 29.34 -7.73 -12.08
CA VAL A 37 27.93 -7.42 -12.37
C VAL A 37 27.32 -8.41 -13.36
N ILE A 38 28.02 -8.78 -14.43
CA ILE A 38 27.53 -9.77 -15.41
C ILE A 38 27.33 -11.13 -14.74
N VAL A 39 28.31 -11.58 -13.95
CA VAL A 39 28.23 -12.86 -13.23
C VAL A 39 27.06 -12.84 -12.24
N LEU A 40 26.91 -11.77 -11.45
CA LEU A 40 25.78 -11.60 -10.54
C LEU A 40 24.44 -11.68 -11.27
N GLN A 41 24.31 -10.99 -12.41
CA GLN A 41 23.09 -11.02 -13.22
C GLN A 41 22.79 -12.44 -13.70
N LEU A 42 23.79 -13.18 -14.20
CA LEU A 42 23.59 -14.58 -14.61
C LEU A 42 23.17 -15.48 -13.44
N VAL A 43 23.82 -15.33 -12.28
CA VAL A 43 23.46 -16.08 -11.06
C VAL A 43 22.02 -15.80 -10.67
N VAL A 44 21.60 -14.53 -10.67
CA VAL A 44 20.23 -14.13 -10.35
C VAL A 44 19.22 -14.72 -11.34
N GLN A 45 19.52 -14.71 -12.64
CA GLN A 45 18.64 -15.28 -13.67
C GLN A 45 18.53 -16.81 -13.55
N LEU A 46 19.65 -17.50 -13.31
CA LEU A 46 19.66 -18.95 -13.08
C LEU A 46 18.89 -19.31 -11.80
N TRP A 47 19.07 -18.52 -10.74
CA TRP A 47 18.36 -18.70 -9.49
C TRP A 47 16.85 -18.51 -9.65
N LYS A 48 16.43 -17.48 -10.39
CA LYS A 48 15.02 -17.26 -10.73
C LYS A 48 14.43 -18.43 -11.53
N LYS A 49 15.21 -19.02 -12.44
CA LYS A 49 14.78 -20.17 -13.27
C LYS A 49 14.64 -21.45 -12.43
N TYR A 50 15.63 -21.79 -11.61
CA TYR A 50 15.69 -23.07 -10.92
C TYR A 50 14.96 -23.06 -9.56
N HIS A 51 15.00 -21.94 -8.84
CA HIS A 51 14.36 -21.79 -7.53
C HIS A 51 13.53 -20.50 -7.43
N ARG A 52 12.48 -20.41 -8.25
CA ARG A 52 11.59 -19.24 -8.30
C ARG A 52 11.06 -18.81 -6.92
N HIS A 53 10.64 -19.75 -6.09
CA HIS A 53 10.11 -19.44 -4.75
C HIS A 53 11.17 -18.79 -3.85
N SER A 54 12.39 -19.35 -3.82
CA SER A 54 13.50 -18.81 -3.05
C SER A 54 13.90 -17.43 -3.56
N TYR A 55 13.99 -17.25 -4.89
CA TYR A 55 14.29 -15.96 -5.49
C TYR A 55 13.27 -14.88 -5.06
N VAL A 56 11.97 -15.16 -5.20
CA VAL A 56 10.91 -14.19 -4.84
C VAL A 56 10.98 -13.82 -3.36
N MET A 57 11.13 -14.80 -2.46
CA MET A 57 11.21 -14.54 -1.02
C MET A 57 12.47 -13.75 -0.65
N THR A 58 13.64 -14.14 -1.18
CA THR A 58 14.87 -13.41 -0.86
C THR A 58 14.88 -12.01 -1.45
N SER A 59 14.42 -11.81 -2.69
CA SER A 59 14.27 -10.47 -3.26
C SER A 59 13.34 -9.59 -2.43
N PHE A 60 12.24 -10.15 -1.94
CA PHE A 60 11.33 -9.45 -1.03
C PHE A 60 12.00 -9.05 0.28
N PHE A 61 12.67 -9.98 0.98
CA PHE A 61 13.35 -9.66 2.24
C PHE A 61 14.52 -8.71 2.05
N LEU A 62 15.26 -8.84 0.94
CA LEU A 62 16.35 -7.92 0.61
C LEU A 62 15.82 -6.50 0.39
N MET A 63 14.72 -6.37 -0.35
CA MET A 63 14.08 -5.08 -0.57
C MET A 63 13.49 -4.52 0.74
N TRP A 64 12.89 -5.34 1.59
CA TRP A 64 12.36 -4.89 2.88
C TRP A 64 13.47 -4.45 3.83
N LEU A 65 14.56 -5.18 3.91
CA LEU A 65 15.70 -4.86 4.78
C LEU A 65 16.62 -3.78 4.19
N PHE A 66 16.43 -3.37 2.94
CA PHE A 66 17.28 -2.40 2.25
C PHE A 66 17.55 -1.13 3.07
N PRO A 67 16.57 -0.46 3.71
CA PRO A 67 16.84 0.74 4.50
C PRO A 67 17.69 0.46 5.73
N ALA A 68 17.47 -0.67 6.40
CA ALA A 68 18.26 -1.05 7.57
C ALA A 68 19.71 -1.38 7.18
N ILE A 69 19.89 -2.14 6.09
CA ILE A 69 21.19 -2.45 5.49
C ILE A 69 21.90 -1.15 5.12
N TYR A 70 21.24 -0.29 4.35
CA TYR A 70 21.80 0.99 3.88
C TYR A 70 22.24 1.90 5.04
N CYS A 71 21.45 1.98 6.12
CA CYS A 71 21.80 2.75 7.31
C CYS A 71 23.04 2.22 8.04
N ILE A 72 23.22 0.90 8.10
CA ILE A 72 24.38 0.27 8.75
C ILE A 72 25.66 0.49 7.94
N PHE A 73 25.59 0.37 6.61
CA PHE A 73 26.80 0.39 5.76
C PHE A 73 27.34 1.80 5.44
N ILE A 74 26.49 2.83 5.32
CA ILE A 74 26.92 4.13 4.73
C ILE A 74 27.12 5.25 5.75
N GLY A 75 26.51 5.21 6.95
CA GLY A 75 26.82 6.23 7.95
C GLY A 75 25.78 6.52 9.03
N GLY A 76 25.31 5.50 9.75
CA GLY A 76 24.69 5.65 11.07
C GLY A 76 23.25 6.18 11.11
N LEU A 77 22.53 5.86 12.20
CA LEU A 77 21.10 6.15 12.40
C LEU A 77 20.74 7.66 12.35
N THR A 78 21.70 8.55 12.54
CA THR A 78 21.47 10.00 12.65
C THR A 78 21.22 10.66 11.30
N HIS A 79 21.88 10.21 10.23
CA HIS A 79 21.73 10.79 8.89
C HIS A 79 20.43 10.37 8.19
N PHE A 80 19.91 9.17 8.50
CA PHE A 80 18.73 8.59 7.86
C PHE A 80 17.56 8.35 8.83
N SER A 81 17.54 9.10 9.95
CA SER A 81 16.56 8.94 11.04
C SER A 81 15.11 8.98 10.56
N ARG A 82 14.77 9.90 9.64
CA ARG A 82 13.43 10.00 9.04
C ARG A 82 13.00 8.70 8.36
N MET A 83 13.85 8.15 7.49
CA MET A 83 13.56 6.93 6.75
C MET A 83 13.36 5.76 7.72
N MET A 84 14.23 5.66 8.72
CA MET A 84 14.15 4.59 9.71
C MET A 84 12.87 4.67 10.55
N ILE A 85 12.43 5.86 10.96
CA ILE A 85 11.17 6.02 11.71
C ILE A 85 9.98 5.55 10.85
N VAL A 86 9.87 6.05 9.62
CA VAL A 86 8.76 5.69 8.71
C VAL A 86 8.80 4.19 8.40
N TRP A 87 9.98 3.64 8.12
CA TRP A 87 10.18 2.23 7.84
C TRP A 87 9.84 1.34 9.04
N LEU A 88 10.24 1.72 10.26
CA LEU A 88 9.92 0.97 11.48
C LEU A 88 8.41 0.94 11.72
N VAL A 89 7.73 2.10 11.64
CA VAL A 89 6.27 2.17 11.83
C VAL A 89 5.55 1.33 10.79
N TYR A 90 5.92 1.47 9.51
CA TYR A 90 5.35 0.67 8.43
C TYR A 90 5.60 -0.83 8.63
N SER A 91 6.82 -1.22 9.01
CA SER A 91 7.20 -2.61 9.20
C SER A 91 6.49 -3.25 10.38
N LEU A 92 6.41 -2.55 11.52
CA LEU A 92 5.69 -3.03 12.70
C LEU A 92 4.21 -3.30 12.38
N PHE A 93 3.55 -2.35 11.72
CA PHE A 93 2.14 -2.50 11.36
C PHE A 93 1.92 -3.59 10.31
N THR A 94 2.79 -3.68 9.30
CA THR A 94 2.70 -4.70 8.24
C THR A 94 2.97 -6.10 8.78
N VAL A 95 3.95 -6.28 9.66
CA VAL A 95 4.21 -7.56 10.36
C VAL A 95 3.03 -7.94 11.24
N TYR A 96 2.45 -7.00 12.00
CA TYR A 96 1.26 -7.24 12.80
C TYR A 96 0.07 -7.72 11.95
N LEU A 97 -0.21 -7.05 10.85
CA LEU A 97 -1.28 -7.46 9.92
C LEU A 97 -0.98 -8.79 9.24
N GLY A 98 0.28 -9.03 8.84
CA GLY A 98 0.72 -10.30 8.28
C GLY A 98 0.51 -11.45 9.27
N TYR A 99 0.87 -11.24 10.53
CA TYR A 99 0.67 -12.22 11.60
C TYR A 99 -0.81 -12.58 11.80
N ILE A 100 -1.72 -11.61 11.75
CA ILE A 100 -3.17 -11.89 11.84
C ILE A 100 -3.66 -12.61 10.57
N SER A 101 -3.15 -12.23 9.39
CA SER A 101 -3.55 -12.81 8.10
C SER A 101 -3.11 -14.26 7.92
N LEU A 102 -2.02 -14.67 8.61
CA LEU A 102 -1.46 -16.03 8.55
C LEU A 102 -2.11 -17.02 9.53
N ARG A 103 -2.99 -16.55 10.44
CA ARG A 103 -3.68 -17.43 11.39
C ARG A 103 -4.75 -18.24 10.67
N ARG A 104 -4.87 -19.52 10.99
CA ARG A 104 -5.85 -20.43 10.35
C ARG A 104 -7.32 -20.06 10.55
N ALA A 105 -7.66 -19.41 11.65
CA ALA A 105 -9.02 -18.94 11.93
C ALA A 105 -9.01 -17.41 11.97
N LEU A 106 -9.56 -16.77 10.92
CA LEU A 106 -9.57 -15.32 10.82
C LEU A 106 -10.81 -14.75 11.50
N ALA A 107 -10.61 -13.66 12.24
CA ALA A 107 -11.74 -12.85 12.68
C ALA A 107 -12.45 -12.23 11.45
N PRO A 108 -13.79 -12.12 11.45
CA PRO A 108 -14.58 -11.55 10.35
C PRO A 108 -14.07 -10.20 9.82
N ASN A 109 -13.61 -9.32 10.71
CA ASN A 109 -13.12 -7.98 10.35
C ASN A 109 -11.68 -7.95 9.79
N THR A 110 -10.93 -9.05 9.85
CA THR A 110 -9.51 -9.07 9.50
C THR A 110 -9.25 -8.70 8.04
N PRO A 111 -9.90 -9.34 7.03
CA PRO A 111 -9.62 -9.03 5.63
C PRO A 111 -9.85 -7.55 5.32
N LYS A 112 -10.91 -6.96 5.87
CA LYS A 112 -11.21 -5.54 5.73
C LYS A 112 -10.07 -4.66 6.27
N LYS A 113 -9.59 -4.91 7.50
CA LYS A 113 -8.48 -4.13 8.09
C LYS A 113 -7.21 -4.23 7.25
N VAL A 114 -6.89 -5.43 6.78
CA VAL A 114 -5.70 -5.72 5.99
C VAL A 114 -5.77 -4.98 4.64
N TYR A 115 -6.88 -5.11 3.93
CA TYR A 115 -7.08 -4.46 2.63
C TYR A 115 -7.11 -2.93 2.75
N VAL A 116 -7.75 -2.36 3.78
CA VAL A 116 -7.75 -0.91 4.00
C VAL A 116 -6.33 -0.40 4.20
N TRP A 117 -5.53 -1.06 5.03
CA TRP A 117 -4.15 -0.63 5.27
C TRP A 117 -3.32 -0.64 4.00
N PHE A 118 -3.27 -1.76 3.28
CA PHE A 118 -2.46 -1.88 2.07
C PHE A 118 -2.93 -0.93 0.98
N PHE A 119 -4.23 -0.71 0.85
CA PHE A 119 -4.76 0.25 -0.10
C PHE A 119 -4.45 1.71 0.29
N SER A 120 -4.50 2.04 1.58
CA SER A 120 -4.11 3.37 2.06
C SER A 120 -2.64 3.66 1.82
N VAL A 121 -1.74 2.72 2.12
CA VAL A 121 -0.30 2.89 1.85
C VAL A 121 -0.03 2.98 0.35
N TYR A 122 -0.72 2.18 -0.47
CA TYR A 122 -0.66 2.28 -1.93
C TYR A 122 -1.00 3.68 -2.41
N LYS A 123 -2.11 4.28 -1.95
CA LYS A 123 -2.51 5.64 -2.32
C LYS A 123 -1.49 6.69 -1.89
N ILE A 124 -1.02 6.63 -0.65
CA ILE A 124 -0.01 7.56 -0.13
C ILE A 124 1.26 7.47 -0.98
N SER A 125 1.67 6.24 -1.33
CA SER A 125 2.84 5.99 -2.17
C SER A 125 2.67 6.58 -3.58
N HIS A 126 1.49 6.40 -4.19
CA HIS A 126 1.18 6.97 -5.51
C HIS A 126 1.17 8.49 -5.49
N PHE A 127 0.51 9.08 -4.48
CA PHE A 127 0.50 10.53 -4.28
C PHE A 127 1.92 11.06 -4.07
N SER A 128 2.75 10.38 -3.28
CA SER A 128 4.15 10.72 -3.06
C SER A 128 4.97 10.76 -4.35
N VAL A 129 4.80 9.77 -5.24
CA VAL A 129 5.47 9.75 -6.56
C VAL A 129 4.98 10.87 -7.45
N LEU A 130 3.66 11.08 -7.54
CA LEU A 130 3.07 12.14 -8.37
C LEU A 130 3.55 13.52 -7.91
N PHE A 131 3.45 13.79 -6.61
CA PHE A 131 3.88 15.04 -5.99
C PHE A 131 5.39 15.26 -6.20
N GLY A 132 6.21 14.25 -5.92
CA GLY A 132 7.65 14.31 -6.13
C GLY A 132 8.04 14.54 -7.59
N THR A 133 7.33 13.92 -8.53
CA THR A 133 7.58 14.12 -9.98
C THR A 133 7.25 15.55 -10.41
N VAL A 134 6.13 16.11 -9.93
CA VAL A 134 5.76 17.51 -10.19
C VAL A 134 6.81 18.45 -9.59
N MET A 135 7.24 18.23 -8.35
CA MET A 135 8.28 19.03 -7.69
C MET A 135 9.62 18.94 -8.45
N LEU A 136 9.99 17.77 -8.95
CA LEU A 136 11.22 17.57 -9.73
C LEU A 136 11.17 18.34 -11.06
N VAL A 137 10.04 18.30 -11.76
CA VAL A 137 9.84 19.08 -12.99
C VAL A 137 9.92 20.58 -12.71
N LEU A 138 9.29 21.07 -11.63
CA LEU A 138 9.36 22.48 -11.24
C LEU A 138 10.79 22.91 -10.88
N GLN A 139 11.54 22.04 -10.21
CA GLN A 139 12.95 22.26 -9.89
C GLN A 139 13.82 22.41 -11.14
N ILE A 140 13.60 21.59 -12.16
CA ILE A 140 14.34 21.63 -13.43
C ILE A 140 13.94 22.83 -14.29
N LEU A 141 12.64 23.12 -14.41
CA LEU A 141 12.14 24.16 -15.33
C LEU A 141 12.40 25.57 -14.83
N PHE A 142 12.21 25.82 -13.53
CA PHE A 142 12.27 27.18 -12.98
C PHE A 142 13.57 27.47 -12.24
N GLY A 143 14.44 26.47 -12.00
CA GLY A 143 15.62 26.62 -11.14
C GLY A 143 15.27 27.07 -9.71
N PHE A 144 13.98 27.04 -9.35
CA PHE A 144 13.39 27.76 -8.22
C PHE A 144 13.39 26.95 -6.92
N HIS A 145 14.00 25.77 -6.92
CA HIS A 145 14.13 24.92 -5.74
C HIS A 145 14.79 25.68 -4.58
N THR A 146 15.79 26.52 -4.87
CA THR A 146 16.48 27.33 -3.85
C THR A 146 15.69 28.57 -3.44
N LEU A 147 14.80 29.10 -4.29
CA LEU A 147 14.05 30.34 -4.00
C LEU A 147 12.73 30.06 -3.27
N ILE A 148 11.96 29.03 -3.62
CA ILE A 148 10.73 28.65 -2.90
C ILE A 148 11.03 28.12 -1.49
N ILE A 149 12.06 27.28 -1.32
CA ILE A 149 12.45 26.78 0.01
C ILE A 149 12.99 27.91 0.90
N LYS A 150 13.69 28.89 0.32
CA LYS A 150 14.29 30.02 1.07
C LYS A 150 13.29 31.15 1.37
N TYR A 151 12.33 31.43 0.48
CA TYR A 151 11.36 32.54 0.64
C TYR A 151 9.95 32.11 1.11
N LEU A 152 9.48 30.89 0.82
CA LEU A 152 8.09 30.48 1.10
C LEU A 152 7.94 29.59 2.35
N LEU A 153 8.98 28.84 2.75
CA LEU A 153 8.87 27.76 3.74
C LEU A 153 9.66 27.95 5.05
N MET A 154 10.11 29.17 5.36
CA MET A 154 10.90 29.53 6.55
C MET A 154 12.21 28.74 6.69
N ASP A 155 13.32 29.44 6.98
CA ASP A 155 14.67 28.88 7.19
C ASP A 155 14.80 28.04 8.50
N SER A 156 13.73 27.35 8.88
CA SER A 156 13.70 26.45 10.02
C SER A 156 14.13 25.05 9.61
N ASP A 157 14.93 24.38 10.44
CA ASP A 157 15.33 22.98 10.24
C ASP A 157 14.12 22.04 10.14
N PHE A 158 12.99 22.44 10.75
CA PHE A 158 11.71 21.75 10.68
C PHE A 158 11.10 21.75 9.26
N GLY A 159 11.19 22.87 8.54
CA GLY A 159 10.70 22.97 7.15
C GLY A 159 11.44 22.03 6.21
N ARG A 160 12.78 21.94 6.35
CA ARG A 160 13.62 20.99 5.59
C ARG A 160 13.35 19.52 5.94
N PHE A 161 12.93 19.26 7.19
CA PHE A 161 12.56 17.91 7.62
C PHE A 161 11.23 17.45 7.00
N ILE A 162 10.21 18.31 7.02
CA ILE A 162 8.85 18.01 6.50
C ILE A 162 8.80 18.01 4.97
N PHE A 163 9.52 18.91 4.31
CA PHE A 163 9.55 19.01 2.85
C PHE A 163 10.92 18.63 2.31
N PRO A 164 11.24 17.32 2.19
CA PRO A 164 12.47 16.89 1.55
C PRO A 164 12.52 17.23 0.06
N SER A 165 13.71 17.10 -0.51
CA SER A 165 13.91 17.26 -1.96
C SER A 165 13.04 16.28 -2.76
N ALA A 166 12.75 16.66 -4.00
CA ALA A 166 11.83 15.93 -4.86
C ALA A 166 12.24 14.46 -5.09
N GLU A 167 13.55 14.18 -5.14
CA GLU A 167 14.10 12.84 -5.33
C GLU A 167 13.74 11.91 -4.17
N ILE A 168 13.69 12.45 -2.94
CA ILE A 168 13.35 11.68 -1.75
C ILE A 168 11.86 11.31 -1.74
N TRP A 169 10.98 12.24 -2.14
CA TRP A 169 9.55 11.97 -2.30
C TRP A 169 9.29 10.85 -3.32
N ILE A 170 10.00 10.89 -4.45
CA ILE A 170 9.91 9.85 -5.49
C ILE A 170 10.43 8.52 -4.93
N PHE A 171 11.60 8.53 -4.27
CA PHE A 171 12.19 7.32 -3.69
C PHE A 171 11.26 6.66 -2.67
N TYR A 172 10.68 7.43 -1.73
CA TYR A 172 9.74 6.90 -0.74
C TYR A 172 8.49 6.31 -1.39
N GLY A 173 7.89 7.04 -2.34
CA GLY A 173 6.71 6.58 -3.05
C GLY A 173 6.95 5.29 -3.84
N LEU A 174 8.08 5.18 -4.54
CA LEU A 174 8.43 3.96 -5.27
C LEU A 174 8.76 2.81 -4.31
N TYR A 175 9.55 3.06 -3.27
CA TYR A 175 9.98 2.04 -2.31
C TYR A 175 8.79 1.42 -1.56
N PHE A 176 7.97 2.24 -0.91
CA PHE A 176 6.78 1.76 -0.20
C PHE A 176 5.70 1.27 -1.17
N GLY A 177 5.62 1.81 -2.38
CA GLY A 177 4.71 1.35 -3.44
C GLY A 177 5.02 -0.07 -3.94
N VAL A 178 6.30 -0.45 -4.04
CA VAL A 178 6.68 -1.83 -4.38
C VAL A 178 6.47 -2.76 -3.18
N LEU A 179 6.86 -2.33 -1.97
CA LEU A 179 6.66 -3.14 -0.75
C LEU A 179 5.19 -3.45 -0.46
N VAL A 180 4.32 -2.45 -0.54
CA VAL A 180 2.90 -2.61 -0.24
C VAL A 180 2.22 -3.59 -1.19
N ARG A 181 2.64 -3.61 -2.45
CA ARG A 181 2.16 -4.54 -3.47
C ARG A 181 2.54 -5.98 -3.12
N ASP A 182 3.81 -6.22 -2.79
CA ASP A 182 4.31 -7.57 -2.54
C ASP A 182 3.80 -8.10 -1.18
N CYS A 183 3.78 -7.26 -0.13
CA CYS A 183 3.19 -7.59 1.16
C CYS A 183 1.68 -7.87 1.06
N GLY A 184 0.96 -7.07 0.27
CA GLY A 184 -0.48 -7.21 0.06
C GLY A 184 -0.83 -8.54 -0.61
N GLU A 185 -0.05 -8.95 -1.62
CA GLU A 185 -0.21 -10.24 -2.31
C GLU A 185 0.00 -11.42 -1.36
N ILE A 186 1.05 -11.40 -0.53
CA ILE A 186 1.32 -12.44 0.47
C ILE A 186 0.17 -12.54 1.48
N CYS A 187 -0.27 -11.40 2.02
CA CYS A 187 -1.35 -11.38 3.01
C CYS A 187 -2.68 -11.82 2.41
N SER A 188 -3.02 -11.37 1.19
CA SER A 188 -4.24 -11.78 0.50
C SER A 188 -4.25 -13.28 0.17
N THR A 189 -3.11 -13.82 -0.25
CA THR A 189 -2.95 -15.27 -0.47
C THR A 189 -3.18 -16.06 0.81
N ALA A 190 -2.64 -15.60 1.94
CA ALA A 190 -2.83 -16.23 3.25
C ALA A 190 -4.30 -16.17 3.74
N ILE A 191 -4.94 -15.01 3.62
CA ILE A 191 -6.36 -14.83 3.93
C ILE A 191 -7.19 -15.83 3.12
N SER A 192 -6.90 -15.93 1.83
CA SER A 192 -7.62 -16.82 0.92
C SER A 192 -7.47 -18.30 1.27
N ALA A 193 -6.24 -18.74 1.53
CA ALA A 193 -5.97 -20.13 1.92
C ALA A 193 -6.69 -20.50 3.22
N SER A 194 -6.77 -19.55 4.15
CA SER A 194 -7.48 -19.74 5.42
C SER A 194 -9.00 -19.79 5.24
N LEU A 195 -9.57 -18.92 4.40
CA LEU A 195 -11.00 -18.95 4.04
C LEU A 195 -11.38 -20.27 3.34
N GLU A 196 -10.52 -20.78 2.47
CA GLU A 196 -10.70 -22.09 1.82
C GLU A 196 -10.64 -23.25 2.83
N ALA A 197 -9.70 -23.19 3.77
CA ALA A 197 -9.59 -24.21 4.83
C ALA A 197 -10.83 -24.24 5.74
N ASP A 198 -11.35 -23.07 6.13
CA ASP A 198 -12.57 -22.97 6.95
C ASP A 198 -13.80 -23.49 6.20
N ARG A 199 -13.94 -23.18 4.90
CA ARG A 199 -15.03 -23.71 4.08
C ARG A 199 -14.96 -25.22 3.87
N ASN A 200 -13.76 -25.78 3.72
CA ASN A 200 -13.62 -27.24 3.60
C ASN A 200 -13.91 -27.96 4.92
N LYS A 201 -13.71 -27.28 6.06
CA LYS A 201 -13.96 -27.82 7.39
C LYS A 201 -15.43 -27.76 7.79
N PHE A 202 -16.13 -26.68 7.45
CA PHE A 202 -17.55 -26.49 7.72
C PHE A 202 -18.31 -26.50 6.40
N TYR A 203 -19.15 -27.51 6.16
CA TYR A 203 -20.05 -27.51 5.00
C TYR A 203 -21.06 -26.36 5.16
N VAL A 204 -20.73 -25.18 4.62
CA VAL A 204 -21.63 -24.03 4.62
C VAL A 204 -22.60 -24.21 3.46
N SER A 205 -23.88 -24.38 3.76
CA SER A 205 -24.90 -24.50 2.71
C SER A 205 -25.00 -23.19 1.92
N PRO A 206 -25.17 -23.24 0.58
CA PRO A 206 -25.29 -22.04 -0.25
C PRO A 206 -26.39 -21.06 0.21
N SER A 207 -27.44 -21.57 0.86
CA SER A 207 -28.55 -20.79 1.42
C SER A 207 -28.13 -19.86 2.58
N GLN A 208 -27.11 -20.22 3.37
CA GLN A 208 -26.62 -19.39 4.49
C GLN A 208 -25.78 -18.22 4.00
N LEU A 209 -25.21 -18.30 2.79
CA LEU A 209 -24.38 -17.28 2.17
C LEU A 209 -25.17 -16.11 1.57
N HIS A 210 -26.51 -16.18 1.59
CA HIS A 210 -27.34 -15.20 0.89
C HIS A 210 -27.43 -13.84 1.61
N HIS A 211 -27.14 -13.83 2.91
CA HIS A 211 -27.18 -12.65 3.77
C HIS A 211 -25.84 -12.29 4.41
N VAL A 212 -24.76 -13.04 4.13
CA VAL A 212 -23.42 -12.77 4.66
C VAL A 212 -22.38 -12.73 3.55
N CYS A 213 -21.40 -11.83 3.69
CA CYS A 213 -20.31 -11.69 2.73
C CYS A 213 -19.40 -12.91 2.77
N GLY A 214 -19.17 -13.55 1.62
CA GLY A 214 -18.33 -14.74 1.50
C GLY A 214 -16.82 -14.57 1.79
N ILE A 215 -16.37 -13.35 2.10
CA ILE A 215 -14.96 -13.06 2.42
C ILE A 215 -14.79 -12.68 3.90
N CYS A 216 -15.60 -11.73 4.40
CA CYS A 216 -15.48 -11.24 5.77
C CYS A 216 -16.50 -11.89 6.72
N ASN A 217 -17.42 -12.72 6.22
CA ASN A 217 -18.48 -13.38 6.98
C ASN A 217 -19.32 -12.42 7.85
N GLN A 218 -19.59 -11.22 7.35
CA GLN A 218 -20.46 -10.22 7.98
C GLN A 218 -21.73 -10.04 7.17
N GLU A 219 -22.80 -9.62 7.86
CA GLU A 219 -24.09 -9.36 7.26
C GLU A 219 -23.99 -8.35 6.10
N LEU A 220 -24.65 -8.70 5.00
CA LEU A 220 -24.87 -7.84 3.84
C LEU A 220 -26.18 -7.08 4.04
N LYS A 221 -26.29 -5.89 3.46
CA LYS A 221 -27.57 -5.17 3.45
C LYS A 221 -28.55 -5.97 2.59
N ASN A 222 -29.73 -6.28 3.14
CA ASN A 222 -30.81 -6.83 2.33
C ASN A 222 -31.36 -5.72 1.44
N ASP A 223 -31.22 -5.88 0.12
CA ASP A 223 -31.95 -5.08 -0.85
C ASP A 223 -33.41 -5.56 -0.90
N THR A 224 -34.17 -5.34 0.17
CA THR A 224 -35.63 -5.36 0.09
C THR A 224 -36.10 -3.98 -0.31
N ASN A 225 -35.83 -3.61 -1.56
CA ASN A 225 -36.64 -2.67 -2.34
C ASN A 225 -37.21 -3.48 -3.51
N LEU A 226 -38.12 -4.41 -3.18
CA LEU A 226 -39.16 -4.79 -4.12
C LEU A 226 -40.37 -3.99 -3.68
N ASP A 227 -40.63 -2.91 -4.40
CA ASP A 227 -41.86 -2.15 -4.34
C ASP A 227 -43.03 -3.11 -4.59
N PHE A 228 -43.64 -3.60 -3.51
CA PHE A 228 -44.97 -4.16 -3.59
C PHE A 228 -45.93 -3.04 -3.23
N GLU A 229 -46.34 -2.28 -4.26
CA GLU A 229 -47.59 -1.53 -4.20
C GLU A 229 -48.73 -2.53 -3.97
N GLY A 230 -49.13 -2.66 -2.70
CA GLY A 230 -50.30 -3.41 -2.28
C GLY A 230 -51.09 -2.58 -1.28
N GLY A 231 -52.09 -1.86 -1.77
CA GLY A 231 -52.97 -1.02 -0.96
C GLY A 231 -53.75 -1.81 0.09
N GLY A 232 -54.08 -1.16 1.20
CA GLY A 232 -54.92 -1.74 2.24
C GLY A 232 -54.96 -0.93 3.53
N SER A 233 -55.79 0.12 3.51
CA SER A 233 -56.48 0.83 4.59
C SER A 233 -55.97 0.74 6.05
N ALA A 234 -55.75 1.92 6.61
CA ALA A 234 -55.79 2.18 8.05
C ALA A 234 -57.17 1.83 8.64
N ALA A 235 -57.17 1.12 9.77
CA ALA A 235 -58.26 1.07 10.74
C ALA A 235 -57.69 0.66 12.12
N ASP A 236 -57.65 1.64 13.02
CA ASP A 236 -57.94 1.61 14.46
C ASP A 236 -57.89 0.29 15.23
N PHE A 237 -57.05 0.22 16.28
CA PHE A 237 -57.46 -0.32 17.59
C PHE A 237 -56.51 0.08 18.74
N GLU A 238 -57.04 0.82 19.71
CA GLU A 238 -56.50 1.10 21.05
C GLU A 238 -56.98 0.04 22.05
N SER A 239 -56.12 -0.50 22.92
CA SER A 239 -56.46 -1.18 24.21
C SER A 239 -55.17 -1.68 24.91
N SER A 240 -54.62 -0.91 25.85
CA SER A 240 -54.66 -1.09 27.34
C SER A 240 -53.90 -2.28 27.98
N SER A 241 -52.92 -1.90 28.83
CA SER A 241 -52.49 -2.44 30.16
C SER A 241 -52.13 -3.94 30.33
N ASP A 242 -50.95 -4.34 30.82
CA ASP A 242 -50.51 -4.20 32.24
C ASP A 242 -48.96 -4.26 32.46
N GLN A 243 -48.55 -3.71 33.61
CA GLN A 243 -47.22 -3.29 34.12
C GLN A 243 -46.26 -4.44 34.60
N PRO A 244 -45.21 -4.22 35.46
CA PRO A 244 -43.95 -3.45 35.31
C PRO A 244 -42.68 -4.24 35.76
N PHE A 245 -41.47 -3.85 35.31
CA PHE A 245 -40.31 -3.75 36.22
C PHE A 245 -39.29 -2.75 35.64
N THR A 246 -38.91 -1.80 36.49
CA THR A 246 -38.19 -0.59 36.16
C THR A 246 -36.67 -0.81 36.12
N ARG A 247 -36.02 -0.25 35.09
CA ARG A 247 -34.81 0.57 35.31
C ARG A 247 -34.66 1.59 34.18
N ARG A 248 -35.17 2.79 34.45
CA ARG A 248 -34.85 4.02 33.72
C ARG A 248 -33.48 4.50 34.20
N ILE A 249 -32.46 4.44 33.36
CA ILE A 249 -31.27 5.29 33.47
C ILE A 249 -31.04 5.94 32.10
N THR A 250 -31.43 7.22 32.08
CA THR A 250 -30.87 8.34 31.29
C THR A 250 -30.59 8.15 29.80
N GLY A 251 -31.41 8.82 28.98
CA GLY A 251 -30.98 9.87 28.06
C GLY A 251 -29.80 9.59 27.11
N ASP A 252 -30.14 9.53 25.82
CA ASP A 252 -29.56 10.42 24.81
C ASP A 252 -28.07 10.25 24.44
N ALA A 253 -27.53 9.03 24.46
CA ALA A 253 -26.17 8.80 23.94
C ALA A 253 -25.89 7.42 23.29
N ALA A 254 -26.89 6.54 23.15
CA ALA A 254 -26.66 5.16 22.67
C ALA A 254 -27.05 4.92 21.19
N GLN A 255 -27.71 5.89 20.53
CA GLN A 255 -28.22 5.71 19.17
C GLN A 255 -27.35 6.35 18.08
N GLU A 256 -26.37 7.19 18.47
CA GLU A 256 -25.41 7.83 17.54
C GLU A 256 -24.30 6.87 17.07
N SER A 257 -24.06 5.77 17.80
CA SER A 257 -22.96 4.81 17.52
C SER A 257 -23.29 3.79 16.43
N LYS A 258 -24.56 3.71 15.98
CA LYS A 258 -25.00 2.78 14.93
C LYS A 258 -25.16 3.44 13.55
N ARG A 259 -24.51 4.59 13.30
CA ARG A 259 -24.17 5.01 11.92
C ARG A 259 -22.95 4.21 11.44
N LYS A 260 -23.09 2.88 11.50
CA LYS A 260 -22.08 1.89 11.12
C LYS A 260 -21.91 2.04 9.61
N THR A 261 -20.71 2.46 9.20
CA THR A 261 -20.21 2.60 7.83
C THR A 261 -21.00 1.74 6.83
N ILE A 262 -21.94 2.37 6.12
CA ILE A 262 -22.80 1.70 5.13
C ILE A 262 -21.87 1.25 4.00
N GLN A 263 -21.71 -0.05 3.80
CA GLN A 263 -20.90 -0.59 2.70
C GLN A 263 -21.84 -1.20 1.66
N GLU A 264 -21.66 -0.79 0.41
CA GLU A 264 -22.43 -1.31 -0.72
C GLU A 264 -22.14 -2.80 -0.95
N THR A 265 -23.16 -3.51 -1.41
CA THR A 265 -23.11 -4.96 -1.67
C THR A 265 -23.03 -5.18 -3.17
N LYS A 266 -22.07 -5.99 -3.61
CA LYS A 266 -21.86 -6.35 -5.02
C LYS A 266 -22.21 -7.82 -5.23
N VAL A 267 -23.02 -8.09 -6.26
CA VAL A 267 -23.41 -9.45 -6.66
C VAL A 267 -22.66 -9.82 -7.95
N LEU A 268 -22.02 -10.98 -7.97
CA LEU A 268 -21.31 -11.50 -9.14
C LEU A 268 -22.27 -12.24 -10.10
N SER A 269 -21.82 -12.56 -11.33
CA SER A 269 -22.55 -13.38 -12.31
C SER A 269 -23.00 -14.73 -11.73
N CYS A 270 -22.15 -15.32 -10.89
CA CYS A 270 -22.41 -16.54 -10.14
C CYS A 270 -23.40 -16.40 -8.97
N GLN A 271 -24.09 -15.26 -8.85
CA GLN A 271 -25.06 -14.89 -7.80
C GLN A 271 -24.52 -14.81 -6.36
N HIS A 272 -23.21 -14.98 -6.16
CA HIS A 272 -22.58 -14.77 -4.85
C HIS A 272 -22.44 -13.27 -4.53
N LYS A 273 -22.73 -12.91 -3.28
CA LYS A 273 -22.76 -11.54 -2.79
C LYS A 273 -21.57 -11.23 -1.86
N PHE A 274 -21.02 -10.03 -1.99
CA PHE A 274 -19.87 -9.57 -1.21
C PHE A 274 -20.01 -8.08 -0.86
N HIS A 275 -19.37 -7.62 0.22
CA HIS A 275 -19.11 -6.19 0.35
C HIS A 275 -18.20 -5.76 -0.79
N GLU A 276 -18.53 -4.65 -1.44
CA GLU A 276 -17.76 -4.10 -2.55
C GLU A 276 -16.27 -3.98 -2.22
N PHE A 277 -15.96 -3.41 -1.06
CA PHE A 277 -14.59 -3.28 -0.58
C PHE A 277 -13.88 -4.63 -0.40
N CYS A 278 -14.58 -5.66 0.07
CA CYS A 278 -13.99 -7.00 0.23
C CYS A 278 -13.71 -7.65 -1.12
N LEU A 279 -14.63 -7.48 -2.09
CA LEU A 279 -14.46 -7.96 -3.45
C LEU A 279 -13.29 -7.26 -4.14
N TYR A 280 -13.15 -5.94 -4.00
CA TYR A 280 -12.01 -5.19 -4.55
C TYR A 280 -10.69 -5.58 -3.92
N GLY A 281 -10.65 -5.78 -2.59
CA GLY A 281 -9.47 -6.31 -1.93
C GLY A 281 -9.08 -7.70 -2.46
N TRP A 282 -10.06 -8.56 -2.73
CA TRP A 282 -9.83 -9.88 -3.32
C TRP A 282 -9.25 -9.79 -4.73
N LEU A 283 -9.88 -8.98 -5.60
CA LEU A 283 -9.48 -8.90 -7.01
C LEU A 283 -8.16 -8.14 -7.20
N ILE A 284 -8.04 -6.96 -6.60
CA ILE A 284 -6.92 -6.03 -6.83
C ILE A 284 -5.71 -6.42 -5.98
N LEU A 285 -5.87 -6.52 -4.65
CA LEU A 285 -4.75 -6.80 -3.75
C LEU A 285 -4.34 -8.29 -3.78
N GLY A 286 -5.30 -9.18 -4.00
CA GLY A 286 -5.04 -10.60 -4.14
C GLY A 286 -4.59 -11.05 -5.52
N LYS A 287 -4.68 -10.17 -6.54
CA LYS A 287 -4.47 -10.52 -7.95
C LYS A 287 -5.30 -11.75 -8.37
N LYS A 288 -6.54 -11.81 -7.88
CA LYS A 288 -7.45 -12.93 -8.15
C LYS A 288 -8.48 -12.49 -9.17
N ASP A 289 -8.83 -13.40 -10.05
CA ASP A 289 -9.78 -13.20 -11.15
C ASP A 289 -11.01 -14.10 -11.01
N SER A 290 -11.16 -14.80 -9.88
CA SER A 290 -12.22 -15.78 -9.66
C SER A 290 -13.02 -15.51 -8.38
N CYS A 291 -14.29 -15.91 -8.40
CA CYS A 291 -15.19 -15.84 -7.27
C CYS A 291 -14.59 -16.60 -6.07
N PRO A 292 -14.51 -16.00 -4.87
CA PRO A 292 -14.01 -16.66 -3.67
C PRO A 292 -14.72 -17.99 -3.35
N ILE A 293 -16.02 -18.09 -3.70
CA ILE A 293 -16.90 -19.19 -3.34
C ILE A 293 -16.89 -20.30 -4.41
N CYS A 294 -17.40 -20.03 -5.61
CA CYS A 294 -17.55 -21.04 -6.68
C CYS A 294 -16.37 -21.14 -7.65
N LYS A 295 -15.37 -20.26 -7.54
CA LYS A 295 -14.21 -20.20 -8.45
C LYS A 295 -14.53 -19.87 -9.91
N GLU A 296 -15.76 -19.47 -10.22
CA GLU A 296 -16.11 -18.92 -11.53
C GLU A 296 -15.31 -17.65 -11.80
N VAL A 297 -14.77 -17.51 -13.01
CA VAL A 297 -14.00 -16.33 -13.43
C VAL A 297 -14.92 -15.12 -13.43
N VAL A 298 -14.48 -14.04 -12.79
CA VAL A 298 -15.22 -12.80 -12.70
C VAL A 298 -14.94 -11.99 -13.97
N ASN A 299 -15.96 -11.81 -14.80
CA ASN A 299 -15.91 -10.92 -15.96
C ASN A 299 -15.99 -9.44 -15.55
N THR A 300 -15.05 -8.97 -14.73
CA THR A 300 -14.89 -7.55 -14.45
C THR A 300 -13.82 -6.99 -15.37
N LYS A 301 -14.20 -6.07 -16.28
CA LYS A 301 -13.20 -5.31 -17.02
C LYS A 301 -12.36 -4.57 -15.99
N GLN A 302 -11.05 -4.81 -16.01
CA GLN A 302 -10.11 -4.26 -15.04
C GLN A 302 -10.09 -2.71 -15.06
N GLU A 303 -10.54 -2.11 -16.16
CA GLU A 303 -10.74 -0.67 -16.36
C GLU A 303 -11.87 -0.10 -15.50
N ASP A 304 -12.97 -0.83 -15.31
CA ASP A 304 -14.13 -0.38 -14.51
C ASP A 304 -13.78 -0.36 -13.01
N LEU A 305 -12.94 -1.27 -12.54
CA LEU A 305 -12.51 -1.37 -11.13
C LEU A 305 -11.59 -0.20 -10.72
N LEU A 306 -10.73 0.26 -11.64
CA LEU A 306 -9.89 1.43 -11.41
C LEU A 306 -10.72 2.72 -11.41
N GLN A 307 -11.72 2.83 -12.30
CA GLN A 307 -12.61 4.00 -12.35
C GLN A 307 -13.52 4.10 -11.12
N VAL A 308 -14.10 3.00 -10.65
CA VAL A 308 -14.93 3.00 -9.43
C VAL A 308 -14.10 3.39 -8.19
N SER A 309 -12.86 2.89 -8.09
CA SER A 309 -11.94 3.30 -7.02
C SER A 309 -11.55 4.78 -7.08
N LEU A 310 -11.64 5.43 -8.24
CA LEU A 310 -11.36 6.86 -8.38
C LEU A 310 -12.63 7.70 -8.12
N SER A 311 -13.80 7.26 -8.58
CA SER A 311 -15.06 8.01 -8.45
C SER A 311 -15.63 8.00 -7.02
N GLU A 312 -15.61 6.86 -6.32
CA GLU A 312 -16.15 6.77 -4.96
C GLU A 312 -15.29 7.53 -3.93
N ILE A 313 -14.02 7.74 -4.25
CA ILE A 313 -13.05 8.37 -3.35
C ILE A 313 -12.98 9.89 -3.55
N ILE A 314 -13.43 10.40 -4.70
CA ILE A 314 -13.58 11.84 -4.96
C ILE A 314 -14.92 12.37 -4.43
N ILE A 315 -15.97 11.52 -4.39
CA ILE A 315 -17.33 11.94 -4.02
C ILE A 315 -17.66 11.61 -2.54
N GLY A 316 -16.89 10.74 -1.90
CA GLY A 316 -17.05 10.34 -0.50
C GLY A 316 -16.44 11.30 0.54
N ASN A 317 -16.63 12.61 0.41
CA ASN A 317 -16.38 13.59 1.47
C ASN A 317 -17.57 14.54 1.64
#